data_AF-A0AAJ2LL74-F1
#
_entry.id   AF-A0AAJ2LL74-F1
#
_cell.length_a   1.000
_cell.length_b   1.000
_cell.length_c   1.000
_cell.angle_alpha   90.00
_cell.angle_beta   90.00
_cell.angle_gamma   90.00
#
_symmetry.space_group_name_H-M   'P 1'
#
loop_
_entity.id
_entity.type
_entity.pdbx_description
1 polymer ?
#
loop_
_entity_poly.entity_id
_entity_poly.type
_entity_poly.pdbx_seq_one_letter_code
_entity_poly.pdbx_strand_id
1 'polypeptide(L)'
;MKTNREKLAGAIAIVVIAAIVVPVIFGEPRTVDGGSGGDSWRKVVYDFQTLITGLAAVFAAAITIRTMEKTDRQSERRHRELIEFQLRPERLRLTRALHPQIDDLKNVAADLEDFQYLEDRIPSGFDVNRRWLSGVADRYLDTFFKLEAILKRRQFEEGINLFDGITTRYLDELVENVSHTRNQLACHVVFDKQYVADPAHNQHYPVNFEEAFPRDQRKLEAAIELLPRLIESLEVVERKYGMKAS
;
A
#
# COMPACT_ATOMS: atom_id res chain seq x y z
N MET A 1 4.15 40.37 2.74
CA MET A 1 4.76 41.59 3.31
C MET A 1 6.24 41.37 3.51
N LYS A 2 7.12 42.11 2.82
CA LYS A 2 8.58 42.04 3.05
C LYS A 2 8.91 42.50 4.46
N THR A 3 9.78 41.79 5.15
CA THR A 3 10.15 42.10 6.55
C THR A 3 10.96 43.41 6.62
N ASN A 4 10.90 44.13 7.75
CA ASN A 4 11.59 45.43 7.89
C ASN A 4 13.11 45.34 7.63
N ARG A 5 13.72 44.18 7.87
CA ARG A 5 15.13 43.90 7.56
C ARG A 5 15.42 43.83 6.06
N GLU A 6 14.51 43.27 5.26
CA GLU A 6 14.66 43.20 3.80
C GLU A 6 14.52 44.59 3.15
N LYS A 7 13.65 45.45 3.71
CA LYS A 7 13.50 46.84 3.26
C LYS A 7 14.75 47.68 3.56
N LEU A 8 15.31 47.53 4.77
CA LEU A 8 16.54 48.21 5.17
C LEU A 8 17.75 47.77 4.35
N ALA A 9 17.90 46.47 4.10
CA ALA A 9 18.96 45.93 3.25
C ALA A 9 18.85 46.44 1.80
N GLY A 10 17.62 46.53 1.27
CA GLY A 10 17.37 47.11 -0.05
C GLY A 10 17.73 48.59 -0.14
N ALA A 11 17.39 49.39 0.87
CA ALA A 11 17.74 50.81 0.92
C ALA A 11 19.26 51.04 0.98
N ILE A 12 19.98 50.25 1.79
CA ILE A 12 21.45 50.32 1.89
C ILE A 12 22.09 49.93 0.55
N ALA A 13 21.61 48.88 -0.10
CA ALA A 13 22.13 48.46 -1.41
C ALA A 13 21.96 49.56 -2.47
N ILE A 14 20.81 50.25 -2.49
CA ILE A 14 20.56 51.37 -3.41
C ILE A 14 21.54 52.52 -3.17
N VAL A 15 21.80 52.88 -1.90
CA VAL A 15 22.75 53.94 -1.55
C VAL A 15 24.17 53.57 -1.97
N VAL A 16 24.60 52.33 -1.76
CA VAL A 16 25.92 51.84 -2.17
C VAL A 16 26.07 51.84 -3.69
N ILE A 17 25.05 51.38 -4.43
CA ILE A 17 25.05 51.41 -5.90
C ILE A 17 25.10 52.85 -6.41
N ALA A 18 24.30 53.77 -5.85
CA ALA A 18 24.31 55.18 -6.23
C ALA A 18 25.68 55.84 -5.97
N ALA A 19 26.33 55.53 -4.84
CA ALA A 19 27.66 56.05 -4.49
C ALA A 19 28.78 55.58 -5.42
N ILE A 20 28.57 54.49 -6.16
CA ILE A 20 29.51 53.96 -7.17
C ILE A 20 29.15 54.48 -8.57
N VAL A 21 27.87 54.44 -8.95
CA VAL A 21 27.39 54.74 -10.31
C VAL A 21 27.44 56.24 -10.64
N VAL A 22 27.02 57.11 -9.71
CA VAL A 22 27.01 58.58 -9.91
C VAL A 22 28.42 59.13 -10.26
N PRO A 23 29.48 58.83 -9.52
CA PRO A 23 30.82 59.34 -9.83
C PRO A 23 31.47 58.70 -11.07
N VAL A 24 31.07 57.48 -11.44
CA VAL A 24 31.55 56.82 -12.68
C VAL A 24 30.92 57.46 -13.93
N ILE A 25 29.64 57.86 -13.86
CA ILE A 25 28.91 58.47 -14.99
C ILE A 25 29.15 59.98 -15.09
N PHE A 26 29.16 60.70 -13.96
CA PHE A 26 29.19 62.17 -13.91
C PHE A 26 30.55 62.76 -13.51
N GLY A 27 31.52 61.95 -13.07
CA GLY A 27 32.84 62.44 -12.68
C GLY A 27 33.74 62.75 -13.90
N GLU A 28 34.39 63.91 -13.92
CA GLU A 28 35.23 64.35 -15.04
C GLU A 28 36.39 63.36 -15.33
N PRO A 29 36.56 62.92 -16.59
CA PRO A 29 37.65 62.04 -16.98
C PRO A 29 39.00 62.77 -16.93
N ARG A 30 40.07 62.05 -16.57
CA ARG A 30 41.44 62.58 -16.63
C ARG A 30 41.83 62.88 -18.08
N THR A 31 42.31 64.09 -18.32
CA THR A 31 43.10 64.43 -19.51
C THR A 31 44.53 63.89 -19.32
N VAL A 32 45.09 63.25 -20.35
CA VAL A 32 46.31 62.42 -20.22
C VAL A 32 47.60 63.26 -20.20
N ASP A 33 47.53 64.57 -20.37
CA ASP A 33 48.72 65.43 -20.35
C ASP A 33 48.72 66.37 -19.13
N GLY A 34 49.62 66.10 -18.18
CA GLY A 34 50.08 67.14 -17.24
C GLY A 34 49.04 67.66 -16.23
N GLY A 35 48.38 66.75 -15.51
CA GLY A 35 48.01 66.94 -14.09
C GLY A 35 47.27 68.22 -13.67
N SER A 36 46.01 68.39 -14.07
CA SER A 36 44.95 68.89 -13.17
C SER A 36 43.58 68.67 -13.80
N GLY A 37 42.60 68.21 -13.01
CA GLY A 37 41.26 67.85 -13.47
C GLY A 37 41.00 66.34 -13.39
N GLY A 38 40.13 65.95 -12.47
CA GLY A 38 39.76 64.57 -12.23
C GLY A 38 39.16 64.44 -10.84
N ASP A 39 37.87 64.16 -10.78
CA ASP A 39 37.14 64.05 -9.52
C ASP A 39 37.81 62.99 -8.63
N SER A 40 38.25 63.42 -7.44
CA SER A 40 39.00 62.59 -6.49
C SER A 40 38.19 61.36 -6.10
N TRP A 41 36.85 61.47 -6.12
CA TRP A 41 35.94 60.38 -5.84
C TRP A 41 35.97 59.29 -6.92
N ARG A 42 36.01 59.66 -8.21
CA ARG A 42 36.08 58.71 -9.33
C ARG A 42 37.37 57.90 -9.28
N LYS A 43 38.50 58.54 -8.94
CA LYS A 43 39.80 57.86 -8.83
C LYS A 43 39.78 56.74 -7.78
N VAL A 44 39.21 57.03 -6.62
CA VAL A 44 39.07 56.04 -5.53
C VAL A 44 38.23 54.85 -5.98
N VAL A 45 37.12 55.07 -6.70
CA VAL A 45 36.28 53.98 -7.21
C VAL A 45 37.03 53.11 -8.22
N TYR A 46 37.82 53.72 -9.13
CA TYR A 46 38.62 52.98 -10.11
C TYR A 46 39.76 52.17 -9.48
N ASP A 47 40.46 52.72 -8.48
CA ASP A 47 41.56 52.04 -7.79
C ASP A 47 41.07 50.78 -7.02
N PHE A 48 39.79 50.75 -6.61
CA PHE A 48 39.17 49.60 -5.94
C PHE A 48 38.23 48.78 -6.84
N GLN A 49 38.18 49.03 -8.15
CA GLN A 49 37.23 48.36 -9.06
C GLN A 49 37.33 46.83 -9.00
N THR A 50 38.53 46.28 -9.05
CA THR A 50 38.76 44.82 -8.99
C THR A 50 38.36 44.23 -7.64
N LEU A 51 38.58 44.96 -6.54
CA LEU A 51 38.15 44.55 -5.20
C LEU A 51 36.62 44.56 -5.07
N ILE A 52 35.97 45.62 -5.56
CA ILE A 52 34.50 45.75 -5.58
C ILE A 52 33.89 44.62 -6.43
N THR A 53 34.48 44.34 -7.59
CA THR A 53 34.02 43.28 -8.49
C THR A 53 34.18 41.90 -7.86
N GLY A 54 35.31 41.64 -7.19
CA GLY A 54 35.54 40.38 -6.46
C GLY A 54 34.57 40.20 -5.29
N LEU A 55 34.32 41.25 -4.50
CA LEU A 55 33.36 41.21 -3.39
C LEU A 55 31.93 40.98 -3.90
N ALA A 56 31.54 41.62 -5.00
CA ALA A 56 30.26 41.42 -5.64
C ALA A 56 30.08 39.98 -6.13
N ALA A 57 31.13 39.36 -6.72
CA ALA A 57 31.10 37.98 -7.17
C ALA A 57 30.89 36.98 -6.02
N VAL A 58 31.60 37.17 -4.89
CA VAL A 58 31.41 36.32 -3.69
C VAL A 58 30.00 36.49 -3.12
N PHE A 59 29.49 37.72 -3.08
CA PHE A 59 28.14 37.98 -2.60
C PHE A 59 27.06 37.36 -3.50
N ALA A 60 27.23 37.44 -4.83
CA ALA A 60 26.36 36.80 -5.80
C ALA A 60 26.40 35.27 -5.64
N ALA A 61 27.58 34.67 -5.48
CA ALA A 61 27.73 33.25 -5.21
C ALA A 61 27.02 32.83 -3.91
N ALA A 62 27.16 33.61 -2.83
CA ALA A 62 26.50 33.33 -1.55
C ALA A 62 24.96 33.40 -1.64
N ILE A 63 24.41 34.35 -2.41
CA ILE A 63 22.97 34.43 -2.68
C ILE A 63 22.52 33.21 -3.48
N THR A 64 23.26 32.82 -4.52
CA THR A 64 22.93 31.68 -5.36
C THR A 64 22.90 30.39 -4.53
N ILE A 65 23.91 30.15 -3.69
CA ILE A 65 23.96 28.98 -2.80
C ILE A 65 22.75 28.94 -1.86
N ARG A 66 22.43 30.06 -1.18
CA ARG A 66 21.25 30.12 -0.29
C ARG A 66 19.93 29.91 -1.04
N THR A 67 19.85 30.40 -2.27
CA THR A 67 18.66 30.23 -3.12
C THR A 67 18.52 28.79 -3.58
N MET A 68 19.63 28.13 -3.93
CA MET A 68 19.68 26.71 -4.25
C MET A 68 19.25 25.87 -3.05
N GLU A 69 19.83 26.06 -1.87
CA GLU A 69 19.44 25.31 -0.65
C GLU A 69 17.95 25.42 -0.34
N LYS A 70 17.37 26.62 -0.46
CA LYS A 70 15.94 26.84 -0.25
C LYS A 70 15.09 26.13 -1.31
N THR A 71 15.53 26.18 -2.56
CA THR A 71 14.83 25.57 -3.69
C THR A 71 14.88 24.05 -3.60
N ASP A 72 16.03 23.47 -3.24
CA ASP A 72 16.20 22.03 -3.06
C ASP A 72 15.32 21.50 -1.93
N ARG A 73 15.30 22.17 -0.78
CA ARG A 73 14.40 21.80 0.33
C ARG A 73 12.92 21.84 -0.07
N GLN A 74 12.52 22.83 -0.87
CA GLN A 74 11.15 22.93 -1.35
C GLN A 74 10.84 21.89 -2.43
N SER A 75 11.83 21.56 -3.26
CA SER A 75 11.75 20.49 -4.25
C SER A 75 11.56 19.14 -3.58
N GLU A 76 12.36 18.82 -2.57
CA GLU A 76 12.21 17.58 -1.78
C GLU A 76 10.84 17.47 -1.10
N ARG A 77 10.32 18.58 -0.56
CA ARG A 77 8.99 18.59 0.07
C ARG A 77 7.91 18.26 -0.95
N ARG A 78 7.90 18.95 -2.09
CA ARG A 78 6.96 18.65 -3.18
C ARG A 78 7.12 17.24 -3.71
N HIS A 79 8.35 16.74 -3.80
CA HIS A 79 8.60 15.37 -4.21
C HIS A 79 7.96 14.38 -3.24
N ARG A 80 8.13 14.59 -1.92
CA ARG A 80 7.49 13.74 -0.90
C ARG A 80 5.96 13.82 -0.97
N GLU A 81 5.41 15.02 -1.10
CA GLU A 81 3.96 15.24 -1.27
C GLU A 81 3.43 14.52 -2.52
N LEU A 82 4.15 14.60 -3.65
CA LEU A 82 3.77 13.92 -4.89
C LEU A 82 3.81 12.39 -4.74
N ILE A 83 4.82 11.83 -4.10
CA ILE A 83 4.87 10.38 -3.81
C ILE A 83 3.67 9.98 -2.96
N GLU A 84 3.38 10.73 -1.89
CA GLU A 84 2.27 10.42 -0.99
C GLU A 84 0.92 10.47 -1.71
N PHE A 85 0.70 11.47 -2.57
CA PHE A 85 -0.48 11.57 -3.41
C PHE A 85 -0.60 10.40 -4.39
N GLN A 86 0.51 9.97 -5.00
CA GLN A 86 0.54 8.86 -5.94
C GLN A 86 0.21 7.52 -5.28
N LEU A 87 0.62 7.31 -4.02
CA LEU A 87 0.38 6.06 -3.28
C LEU A 87 -1.03 5.96 -2.67
N ARG A 88 -1.76 7.08 -2.53
CA ARG A 88 -3.06 7.12 -1.88
C ARG A 88 -4.13 6.22 -2.52
N PRO A 89 -4.29 6.15 -3.86
CA PRO A 89 -5.26 5.27 -4.49
C PRO A 89 -4.98 3.78 -4.22
N GLU A 90 -3.70 3.38 -4.26
CA GLU A 90 -3.27 2.01 -3.99
C GLU A 90 -3.55 1.64 -2.53
N ARG A 91 -3.21 2.53 -1.59
CA ARG A 91 -3.54 2.35 -0.17
C ARG A 91 -5.04 2.18 0.07
N LEU A 92 -5.88 2.97 -0.60
CA LEU A 92 -7.33 2.85 -0.48
C LEU A 92 -7.86 1.54 -1.09
N ARG A 93 -7.32 1.10 -2.23
CA ARG A 93 -7.67 -0.20 -2.81
C ARG A 93 -7.28 -1.35 -1.88
N LEU A 94 -6.06 -1.30 -1.35
CA LEU A 94 -5.59 -2.30 -0.40
C LEU A 94 -6.42 -2.30 0.88
N THR A 95 -6.72 -1.13 1.45
CA THR A 95 -7.57 -1.00 2.64
C THR A 95 -8.93 -1.66 2.41
N ARG A 96 -9.57 -1.45 1.26
CA ARG A 96 -10.86 -2.07 0.92
C ARG A 96 -10.78 -3.56 0.66
N ALA A 97 -9.64 -4.06 0.20
CA ALA A 97 -9.39 -5.48 -0.04
C ALA A 97 -9.14 -6.24 1.26
N LEU A 98 -8.58 -5.58 2.27
CA LEU A 98 -8.26 -6.17 3.57
C LEU A 98 -9.39 -5.97 4.60
N HIS A 99 -10.05 -4.82 4.60
CA HIS A 99 -11.09 -4.46 5.57
C HIS A 99 -12.48 -4.28 4.92
N PRO A 100 -13.53 -4.97 5.41
CA PRO A 100 -13.60 -5.82 6.62
C PRO A 100 -13.24 -7.30 6.39
N GLN A 101 -12.61 -7.66 5.28
CA GLN A 101 -12.45 -9.06 4.85
C GLN A 101 -11.63 -9.91 5.83
N ILE A 102 -10.55 -9.38 6.41
CA ILE A 102 -9.74 -10.09 7.40
C ILE A 102 -10.60 -10.50 8.62
N ASP A 103 -11.42 -9.58 9.12
CA ASP A 103 -12.29 -9.85 10.28
C ASP A 103 -13.37 -10.87 9.94
N ASP A 104 -13.98 -10.76 8.76
CA ASP A 104 -14.96 -11.75 8.30
C ASP A 104 -14.34 -13.15 8.14
N LEU A 105 -13.11 -13.24 7.63
CA LEU A 105 -12.38 -14.51 7.52
C LEU A 105 -12.02 -15.09 8.89
N LYS A 106 -11.65 -14.25 9.87
CA LYS A 106 -11.42 -14.67 11.25
C LYS A 106 -12.68 -15.22 11.91
N ASN A 107 -13.82 -14.57 11.69
CA ASN A 107 -15.11 -15.06 12.19
C ASN A 107 -15.43 -16.44 11.61
N VAL A 108 -15.21 -16.65 10.31
CA VAL A 108 -15.38 -17.96 9.68
C VAL A 108 -14.38 -18.99 10.22
N ALA A 109 -13.12 -18.59 10.47
CA ALA A 109 -12.13 -19.48 11.05
C ALA A 109 -12.53 -19.94 12.47
N ALA A 110 -13.09 -19.03 13.27
CA ALA A 110 -13.63 -19.37 14.59
C ALA A 110 -14.82 -20.35 14.49
N ASP A 111 -15.71 -20.16 13.52
CA ASP A 111 -16.81 -21.12 13.26
C ASP A 111 -16.29 -22.53 12.90
N LEU A 112 -15.05 -22.65 12.40
CA LEU A 112 -14.41 -23.90 11.99
C LEU A 112 -13.46 -24.50 13.05
N GLU A 113 -13.22 -23.83 14.19
CA GLU A 113 -12.24 -24.25 15.21
C GLU A 113 -12.53 -25.67 15.75
N ASP A 114 -13.82 -26.00 15.88
CA ASP A 114 -14.28 -27.29 16.39
C ASP A 114 -14.19 -28.45 15.37
N PHE A 115 -13.78 -28.17 14.13
CA PHE A 115 -13.83 -29.16 13.04
C PHE A 115 -13.06 -30.45 13.37
N GLN A 116 -11.88 -30.31 13.98
CA GLN A 116 -11.03 -31.44 14.35
C GLN A 116 -11.67 -32.42 15.33
N TYR A 117 -12.68 -32.00 16.10
CA TYR A 117 -13.38 -32.83 17.08
C TYR A 117 -14.62 -33.52 16.51
N LEU A 118 -14.89 -33.38 15.21
CA LEU A 118 -16.06 -34.00 14.59
C LEU A 118 -15.92 -35.52 14.51
N GLU A 119 -14.71 -36.02 14.26
CA GLU A 119 -14.44 -37.47 14.13
C GLU A 119 -14.77 -38.23 15.42
N ASP A 120 -14.43 -37.66 16.58
CA ASP A 120 -14.73 -38.21 17.90
C ASP A 120 -16.24 -38.36 18.19
N ARG A 121 -17.08 -37.63 17.46
CA ARG A 121 -18.54 -37.59 17.67
C ARG A 121 -19.29 -38.59 16.80
N ILE A 122 -18.61 -39.27 15.88
CA ILE A 122 -19.26 -40.19 14.94
C ILE A 122 -19.15 -41.62 15.49
N PRO A 123 -20.28 -42.26 15.83
CA PRO A 123 -20.26 -43.63 16.34
C PRO A 123 -19.67 -44.60 15.32
N SER A 124 -18.78 -45.48 15.79
CA SER A 124 -18.21 -46.57 14.99
C SER A 124 -19.32 -47.47 14.41
N GLY A 125 -19.20 -47.87 13.14
CA GLY A 125 -20.22 -48.70 12.49
C GLY A 125 -20.05 -48.81 10.97
N PHE A 126 -21.11 -49.22 10.27
CA PHE A 126 -21.14 -49.20 8.80
C PHE A 126 -21.27 -47.76 8.28
N ASP A 127 -20.66 -47.48 7.12
CA ASP A 127 -20.71 -46.20 6.40
C ASP A 127 -20.12 -45.00 7.18
N VAL A 128 -19.01 -45.20 7.90
CA VAL A 128 -18.36 -44.15 8.71
C VAL A 128 -18.06 -42.89 7.89
N ASN A 129 -17.49 -43.04 6.68
CA ASN A 129 -17.14 -41.93 5.79
C ASN A 129 -18.37 -41.11 5.38
N ARG A 130 -19.48 -41.79 5.05
CA ARG A 130 -20.75 -41.13 4.70
C ARG A 130 -21.31 -40.37 5.89
N ARG A 131 -21.36 -41.00 7.07
CA ARG A 131 -21.86 -40.38 8.30
C ARG A 131 -21.02 -39.18 8.71
N TRP A 132 -19.70 -39.29 8.55
CA TRP A 132 -18.79 -38.17 8.74
C TRP A 132 -19.13 -37.02 7.82
N LEU A 133 -19.26 -37.28 6.51
CA LEU A 133 -19.58 -36.22 5.55
C LEU A 133 -20.97 -35.61 5.78
N SER A 134 -21.96 -36.41 6.20
CA SER A 134 -23.28 -35.88 6.61
C SER A 134 -23.15 -34.95 7.81
N GLY A 135 -22.38 -35.32 8.83
CA GLY A 135 -22.12 -34.47 9.99
C GLY A 135 -21.37 -33.19 9.63
N VAL A 136 -20.39 -33.27 8.73
CA VAL A 136 -19.68 -32.10 8.21
C VAL A 136 -20.64 -31.18 7.46
N ALA A 137 -21.46 -31.73 6.56
CA ALA A 137 -22.35 -30.94 5.73
C ALA A 137 -23.45 -30.26 6.56
N ASP A 138 -24.05 -30.98 7.51
CA ASP A 138 -25.09 -30.44 8.40
C ASP A 138 -24.57 -29.27 9.24
N ARG A 139 -23.32 -29.35 9.72
CA ARG A 139 -22.75 -28.33 10.59
C ARG A 139 -22.08 -27.17 9.86
N TYR A 140 -21.42 -27.43 8.72
CA TYR A 140 -20.46 -26.47 8.13
C TYR A 140 -20.79 -26.04 6.70
N LEU A 141 -21.81 -26.60 6.04
CA LEU A 141 -22.15 -26.21 4.67
C LEU A 141 -22.38 -24.70 4.54
N ASP A 142 -23.18 -24.12 5.44
CA ASP A 142 -23.43 -22.67 5.46
C ASP A 142 -22.16 -21.86 5.71
N THR A 143 -21.23 -22.38 6.52
CA THR A 143 -19.92 -21.77 6.76
C THR A 143 -19.08 -21.73 5.49
N PHE A 144 -19.07 -22.82 4.71
CA PHE A 144 -18.40 -22.84 3.40
C PHE A 144 -19.06 -21.93 2.36
N PHE A 145 -20.39 -21.77 2.39
CA PHE A 145 -21.08 -20.76 1.58
C PHE A 145 -20.65 -19.34 1.95
N LYS A 146 -20.61 -19.01 3.25
CA LYS A 146 -20.14 -17.69 3.72
C LYS A 146 -18.68 -17.45 3.31
N LEU A 147 -17.82 -18.45 3.48
CA LEU A 147 -16.41 -18.37 3.11
C LEU A 147 -16.24 -18.09 1.62
N GLU A 148 -16.91 -18.86 0.76
CA GLU A 148 -16.87 -18.64 -0.69
C GLU A 148 -17.34 -17.23 -1.07
N ALA A 149 -18.43 -16.76 -0.45
CA ALA A 149 -18.97 -15.44 -0.68
C ALA A 149 -18.01 -14.32 -0.27
N ILE A 150 -17.21 -14.50 0.79
CA ILE A 150 -16.18 -13.55 1.21
C ILE A 150 -15.01 -13.53 0.23
N LEU A 151 -14.50 -14.71 -0.15
CA LEU A 151 -13.33 -14.84 -1.03
C LEU A 151 -13.60 -14.31 -2.44
N LYS A 152 -14.83 -14.43 -2.94
CA LYS A 152 -15.25 -13.93 -4.26
C LYS A 152 -15.72 -12.47 -4.26
N ARG A 153 -15.48 -11.73 -3.18
CA ARG A 153 -15.80 -10.30 -3.13
C ARG A 153 -14.94 -9.54 -4.13
N ARG A 154 -15.57 -8.61 -4.87
CA ARG A 154 -14.92 -7.72 -5.83
C ARG A 154 -13.69 -6.99 -5.26
N GLN A 155 -13.69 -6.67 -3.96
CA GLN A 155 -12.57 -6.01 -3.31
C GLN A 155 -11.28 -6.85 -3.33
N PHE A 156 -11.37 -8.17 -3.25
CA PHE A 156 -10.20 -9.04 -3.45
C PHE A 156 -9.72 -9.00 -4.89
N GLU A 157 -10.62 -9.08 -5.87
CA GLU A 157 -10.27 -9.00 -7.30
C GLU A 157 -9.58 -7.67 -7.64
N GLU A 158 -10.06 -6.55 -7.10
CA GLU A 158 -9.47 -5.24 -7.31
C GLU A 158 -8.12 -5.06 -6.59
N GLY A 159 -7.93 -5.76 -5.47
CA GLY A 159 -6.75 -5.67 -4.61
C GLY A 159 -5.65 -6.68 -4.93
N ILE A 160 -5.95 -7.75 -5.68
CA ILE A 160 -5.07 -8.91 -5.86
C ILE A 160 -3.69 -8.55 -6.44
N ASN A 161 -3.62 -7.54 -7.31
CA ASN A 161 -2.37 -7.07 -7.91
C ASN A 161 -1.44 -6.34 -6.92
N LEU A 162 -1.95 -5.99 -5.74
CA LEU A 162 -1.18 -5.35 -4.66
C LEU A 162 -0.72 -6.36 -3.60
N PHE A 163 -1.19 -7.60 -3.69
CA PHE A 163 -0.73 -8.69 -2.82
C PHE A 163 0.61 -9.23 -3.30
N ASP A 164 1.36 -9.82 -2.38
CA ASP A 164 2.55 -10.58 -2.76
C ASP A 164 2.17 -11.95 -3.35
N GLY A 165 3.12 -12.57 -4.05
CA GLY A 165 2.85 -13.84 -4.74
C GLY A 165 2.42 -14.98 -3.80
N ILE A 166 2.81 -14.93 -2.51
CA ILE A 166 2.42 -15.94 -1.52
C ILE A 166 0.94 -15.74 -1.14
N THR A 167 0.53 -14.52 -0.82
CA THR A 167 -0.85 -14.19 -0.47
C THR A 167 -1.80 -14.50 -1.63
N THR A 168 -1.42 -14.11 -2.85
CA THR A 168 -2.20 -14.42 -4.07
C THR A 168 -2.37 -15.92 -4.25
N ARG A 169 -1.29 -16.70 -4.10
CA ARG A 169 -1.35 -18.16 -4.21
C ARG A 169 -2.28 -18.77 -3.15
N TYR A 170 -2.19 -18.33 -1.90
CA TYR A 170 -3.09 -18.82 -0.85
C TYR A 170 -4.55 -18.48 -1.12
N LEU A 171 -4.83 -17.28 -1.64
CA LEU A 171 -6.18 -16.87 -2.02
C LEU A 171 -6.73 -17.78 -3.13
N ASP A 172 -5.96 -17.99 -4.20
CA ASP A 172 -6.37 -18.81 -5.35
C ASP A 172 -6.61 -20.28 -4.94
N GLU A 173 -5.65 -20.88 -4.21
CA GLU A 173 -5.76 -22.26 -3.72
C GLU A 173 -6.97 -22.42 -2.78
N LEU A 174 -7.21 -21.43 -1.90
CA LEU A 174 -8.36 -21.48 -0.99
C LEU A 174 -9.68 -21.33 -1.75
N VAL A 175 -9.78 -20.43 -2.72
CA VAL A 175 -10.99 -20.27 -3.56
C VAL A 175 -11.33 -21.56 -4.29
N GLU A 176 -10.33 -22.24 -4.86
CA GLU A 176 -10.52 -23.53 -5.53
C GLU A 176 -11.04 -24.60 -4.56
N ASN A 177 -10.35 -24.78 -3.42
CA ASN A 177 -10.68 -25.80 -2.45
C ASN A 177 -12.05 -25.56 -1.81
N VAL A 178 -12.38 -24.31 -1.45
CA VAL A 178 -13.68 -23.93 -0.90
C VAL A 178 -14.81 -24.16 -1.91
N SER A 179 -14.61 -23.79 -3.18
CA SER A 179 -15.61 -24.02 -4.23
C SER A 179 -15.88 -25.53 -4.43
N HIS A 180 -14.82 -26.34 -4.46
CA HIS A 180 -14.94 -27.81 -4.54
C HIS A 180 -15.69 -28.37 -3.35
N THR A 181 -15.25 -28.04 -2.13
CA THR A 181 -15.84 -28.54 -0.89
C THR A 181 -17.31 -28.16 -0.76
N ARG A 182 -17.66 -26.89 -1.00
CA ARG A 182 -19.06 -26.45 -0.97
C ARG A 182 -19.93 -27.23 -1.95
N ASN A 183 -19.45 -27.43 -3.19
CA ASN A 183 -20.18 -28.20 -4.19
C ASN A 183 -20.40 -29.65 -3.71
N GLN A 184 -19.36 -30.30 -3.18
CA GLN A 184 -19.46 -31.68 -2.70
C GLN A 184 -20.41 -31.80 -1.50
N LEU A 185 -20.31 -30.92 -0.51
CA LEU A 185 -21.22 -30.91 0.64
C LEU A 185 -22.67 -30.64 0.23
N ALA A 186 -22.91 -29.70 -0.69
CA ALA A 186 -24.25 -29.42 -1.20
C ALA A 186 -24.84 -30.62 -1.95
N CYS A 187 -24.04 -31.27 -2.81
CA CYS A 187 -24.43 -32.51 -3.48
C CYS A 187 -24.76 -33.60 -2.45
N HIS A 188 -23.88 -33.80 -1.46
CA HIS A 188 -24.06 -34.79 -0.40
C HIS A 188 -25.38 -34.61 0.35
N VAL A 189 -25.75 -33.39 0.74
CA VAL A 189 -27.03 -33.10 1.42
C VAL A 189 -28.23 -33.48 0.57
N VAL A 190 -28.19 -33.21 -0.75
CA VAL A 190 -29.28 -33.59 -1.66
C VAL A 190 -29.38 -35.11 -1.76
N PHE A 191 -28.24 -35.79 -1.91
CA PHE A 191 -28.18 -37.24 -2.02
C PHE A 191 -28.59 -37.95 -0.73
N ASP A 192 -28.10 -37.52 0.44
CA ASP A 192 -28.42 -38.15 1.73
C ASP A 192 -29.92 -38.08 2.03
N LYS A 193 -30.57 -36.95 1.69
CA LYS A 193 -32.03 -36.81 1.77
C LYS A 193 -32.79 -37.78 0.85
N GLN A 194 -32.27 -38.04 -0.35
CA GLN A 194 -32.85 -39.00 -1.30
C GLN A 194 -32.59 -40.46 -0.90
N TYR A 195 -31.40 -40.75 -0.36
CA TYR A 195 -30.98 -42.06 0.15
C TYR A 195 -31.87 -42.55 1.31
N VAL A 196 -32.25 -41.65 2.21
CA VAL A 196 -33.18 -41.94 3.30
C VAL A 196 -34.59 -42.26 2.79
N ALA A 197 -34.98 -41.74 1.62
CA ALA A 197 -36.33 -41.87 1.09
C ALA A 197 -36.60 -43.18 0.31
N ASP A 198 -35.58 -43.83 -0.27
CA ASP A 198 -35.75 -45.07 -1.05
C ASP A 198 -34.62 -46.10 -0.79
N PRO A 199 -34.84 -47.08 0.10
CA PRO A 199 -33.87 -48.12 0.43
C PRO A 199 -33.41 -49.01 -0.74
N ALA A 200 -34.18 -49.08 -1.84
CA ALA A 200 -33.83 -49.89 -3.01
C ALA A 200 -32.83 -49.19 -3.94
N HIS A 201 -32.79 -47.85 -3.93
CA HIS A 201 -31.80 -47.04 -4.66
C HIS A 201 -30.39 -47.12 -4.06
N ASN A 202 -30.26 -47.66 -2.84
CA ASN A 202 -29.04 -47.63 -2.03
C ASN A 202 -27.94 -48.59 -2.48
N GLN A 203 -28.18 -49.40 -3.51
CA GLN A 203 -27.20 -50.35 -4.05
C GLN A 203 -26.21 -49.73 -5.05
N HIS A 204 -26.49 -48.54 -5.62
CA HIS A 204 -25.68 -47.94 -6.69
C HIS A 204 -24.84 -46.73 -6.25
N TYR A 205 -25.13 -46.12 -5.10
CA TYR A 205 -24.39 -44.98 -4.53
C TYR A 205 -22.97 -45.31 -3.99
N PRO A 206 -22.71 -46.46 -3.32
CA PRO A 206 -21.44 -46.65 -2.62
C PRO A 206 -20.22 -46.81 -3.53
N VAL A 207 -20.41 -47.16 -4.81
CA VAL A 207 -19.29 -47.45 -5.73
C VAL A 207 -18.50 -46.18 -6.08
N ASN A 208 -19.16 -45.02 -6.25
CA ASN A 208 -18.49 -43.75 -6.58
C ASN A 208 -18.10 -42.92 -5.34
N PHE A 209 -18.82 -43.09 -4.22
CA PHE A 209 -18.59 -42.31 -3.01
C PHE A 209 -17.25 -42.66 -2.35
N GLU A 210 -17.01 -43.95 -2.06
CA GLU A 210 -15.80 -44.39 -1.35
C GLU A 210 -14.52 -44.12 -2.18
N GLU A 211 -14.63 -44.13 -3.51
CA GLU A 211 -13.51 -43.76 -4.40
C GLU A 211 -13.23 -42.25 -4.41
N ALA A 212 -14.28 -41.43 -4.37
CA ALA A 212 -14.15 -39.96 -4.39
C ALA A 212 -13.80 -39.37 -3.02
N PHE A 213 -14.23 -40.02 -1.93
CA PHE A 213 -14.16 -39.53 -0.57
C PHE A 213 -12.75 -39.08 -0.14
N PRO A 214 -11.67 -39.86 -0.35
CA PRO A 214 -10.33 -39.43 0.08
C PRO A 214 -9.82 -38.18 -0.65
N ARG A 215 -10.29 -37.92 -1.87
CA ARG A 215 -9.96 -36.68 -2.59
C ARG A 215 -10.74 -35.50 -2.01
N ASP A 216 -12.02 -35.70 -1.76
CA ASP A 216 -12.92 -34.64 -1.30
C ASP A 216 -12.64 -34.25 0.15
N GLN A 217 -12.32 -35.23 1.00
CA GLN A 217 -11.81 -35.00 2.36
C GLN A 217 -10.52 -34.17 2.34
N ARG A 218 -9.53 -34.53 1.52
CA ARG A 218 -8.28 -33.76 1.40
C ARG A 218 -8.50 -32.32 0.96
N LYS A 219 -9.41 -32.08 0.02
CA LYS A 219 -9.75 -30.71 -0.43
C LYS A 219 -10.40 -29.90 0.68
N LEU A 220 -11.25 -30.53 1.48
CA LEU A 220 -11.87 -29.92 2.65
C LEU A 220 -10.83 -29.58 3.73
N GLU A 221 -9.99 -30.55 4.11
CA GLU A 221 -8.92 -30.34 5.09
C GLU A 221 -7.95 -29.25 4.64
N ALA A 222 -7.57 -29.25 3.36
CA ALA A 222 -6.73 -28.21 2.78
C ALA A 222 -7.38 -26.82 2.84
N ALA A 223 -8.69 -26.70 2.63
CA ALA A 223 -9.39 -25.42 2.78
C ALA A 223 -9.32 -24.90 4.23
N ILE A 224 -9.51 -25.79 5.21
CA ILE A 224 -9.46 -25.44 6.64
C ILE A 224 -8.04 -25.06 7.06
N GLU A 225 -7.02 -25.77 6.60
CA GLU A 225 -5.62 -25.48 6.90
C GLU A 225 -5.11 -24.20 6.21
N LEU A 226 -5.57 -23.91 5.00
CA LEU A 226 -5.16 -22.71 4.25
C LEU A 226 -5.81 -21.43 4.76
N LEU A 227 -7.02 -21.48 5.32
CA LEU A 227 -7.73 -20.30 5.83
C LEU A 227 -6.89 -19.46 6.83
N PRO A 228 -6.34 -20.02 7.92
CA PRO A 228 -5.52 -19.25 8.85
C PRO A 228 -4.23 -18.73 8.21
N ARG A 229 -3.64 -19.48 7.26
CA ARG A 229 -2.45 -19.04 6.52
C ARG A 229 -2.74 -17.82 5.64
N LEU A 230 -3.89 -17.81 4.97
CA LEU A 230 -4.33 -16.65 4.20
C LEU A 230 -4.54 -15.44 5.11
N ILE A 231 -5.24 -15.62 6.25
CA ILE A 231 -5.48 -14.54 7.23
C ILE A 231 -4.15 -13.94 7.70
N GLU A 232 -3.19 -14.77 8.12
CA GLU A 232 -1.87 -14.31 8.56
C GLU A 232 -1.13 -13.55 7.44
N SER A 233 -1.17 -14.07 6.21
CA SER A 233 -0.55 -13.43 5.05
C SER A 233 -1.16 -12.06 4.75
N LEU A 234 -2.50 -11.94 4.81
CA LEU A 234 -3.20 -10.68 4.63
C LEU A 234 -2.85 -9.65 5.72
N GLU A 235 -2.69 -10.08 6.97
CA GLU A 235 -2.23 -9.21 8.05
C GLU A 235 -0.76 -8.79 7.88
N VAL A 236 0.10 -9.65 7.32
CA VAL A 236 1.48 -9.26 6.96
C VAL A 236 1.44 -8.17 5.89
N VAL A 237 0.59 -8.33 4.87
CA VAL A 237 0.36 -7.30 3.85
C VAL A 237 -0.13 -6.01 4.50
N GLU A 238 -1.12 -6.07 5.38
CA GLU A 238 -1.60 -4.89 6.12
C GLU A 238 -0.46 -4.15 6.84
N ARG A 239 0.34 -4.88 7.63
CA ARG A 239 1.47 -4.33 8.40
C ARG A 239 2.52 -3.69 7.49
N LYS A 240 2.84 -4.32 6.35
CA LYS A 240 3.84 -3.84 5.38
C LYS A 240 3.48 -2.47 4.81
N TYR A 241 2.20 -2.20 4.60
CA TYR A 241 1.74 -0.92 4.06
C TYR A 241 1.51 0.16 5.13
N GLY A 242 1.80 -0.16 6.40
CA GLY A 242 1.64 0.75 7.54
C GLY A 242 0.17 1.11 7.79
N MET A 243 -0.75 0.25 7.35
CA MET A 243 -2.17 0.41 7.61
C MET A 243 -2.42 -0.26 8.96
N LYS A 244 -2.73 0.51 10.00
CA LYS A 244 -3.34 -0.06 11.21
C LYS A 244 -4.81 0.29 11.14
N ALA A 245 -5.69 -0.70 11.29
CA ALA A 245 -7.08 -0.44 11.62
C ALA A 245 -7.13 0.51 12.83
N SER A 246 -7.78 1.68 12.65
CA SER A 246 -7.98 2.65 13.73
C SER A 246 -9.08 2.21 14.67
#